data_AF-A0A9C7TD98-F1
#
_entry.id   AF-A0A9C7TD98-F1
#
_cell.length_a   1.000
_cell.length_b   1.000
_cell.length_c   1.000
_cell.angle_alpha   90.00
_cell.angle_beta   90.00
_cell.angle_gamma   90.00
#
_symmetry.space_group_name_H-M   'P 1'
#
loop_
_entity.id
_entity.type
_entity.pdbx_description
1 polymer ?
#
loop_
_entity_poly.entity_id
_entity_poly.type
_entity_poly.pdbx_seq_one_letter_code
_entity_poly.pdbx_strand_id
1 'polypeptide(L)'
;MPDTSVDERIIENYNLILFGGPESNLVTRRINDELPIRIEGGRIVLGERTVPGEHLALKEVYPNPLNPERLVLVNAGTDLEGTKLTGALDALYASSGLPDYIVYGKAIRTEGWGGVVAAGFFDVEWKLAPSLGFFGP
;
A
#
# COMPACT_ATOMS: atom_id res chain seq x y z
N MET A 1 12.11 -13.91 -1.15
CA MET A 1 11.32 -15.16 -1.16
C MET A 1 10.20 -14.97 -2.17
N PRO A 2 9.93 -15.91 -3.08
CA PRO A 2 8.80 -15.80 -4.00
C PRO A 2 7.47 -15.86 -3.23
N ASP A 3 6.44 -15.22 -3.76
CA ASP A 3 5.07 -15.22 -3.23
C ASP A 3 4.44 -16.63 -3.24
N THR A 4 4.79 -17.46 -4.21
CA THR A 4 4.34 -18.86 -4.32
C THR A 4 4.80 -19.76 -3.19
N SER A 5 5.82 -19.37 -2.42
CA SER A 5 6.28 -20.15 -1.26
C SER A 5 5.74 -19.63 0.07
N VAL A 6 4.81 -18.67 0.07
CA VAL A 6 4.16 -18.19 1.29
C VAL A 6 3.05 -19.16 1.67
N ASP A 7 3.31 -19.98 2.68
CA ASP A 7 2.39 -20.98 3.24
C ASP A 7 1.66 -20.48 4.50
N GLU A 8 0.75 -21.28 5.06
CA GLU A 8 0.01 -20.94 6.28
C GLU A 8 0.94 -20.70 7.47
N ARG A 9 2.02 -21.48 7.58
CA ARG A 9 2.98 -21.34 8.67
C ARG A 9 3.67 -19.98 8.65
N ILE A 10 4.02 -19.47 7.46
CA ILE A 10 4.59 -18.12 7.32
C ILE A 10 3.57 -17.06 7.74
N ILE A 11 2.31 -17.19 7.28
CA ILE A 11 1.22 -16.26 7.62
C ILE A 11 0.92 -16.24 9.12
N GLU A 12 0.98 -17.39 9.79
CA GLU A 12 0.73 -17.52 11.23
C GLU A 12 1.83 -16.87 12.08
N ASN A 13 3.09 -17.02 11.65
CA ASN A 13 4.24 -16.72 12.50
C ASN A 13 4.89 -15.35 12.25
N TYR A 14 4.59 -14.68 11.13
CA TYR A 14 5.30 -13.46 10.74
C TYR A 14 4.38 -12.34 10.24
N ASN A 15 4.84 -11.10 10.43
CA ASN A 15 4.36 -9.97 9.64
C ASN A 15 4.90 -10.10 8.21
N LEU A 16 4.13 -9.65 7.23
CA LEU A 16 4.50 -9.78 5.82
C LEU A 16 4.83 -8.41 5.22
N ILE A 17 5.88 -8.37 4.40
CA ILE A 17 6.14 -7.22 3.52
C ILE A 17 6.04 -7.74 2.10
N LEU A 18 4.99 -7.28 1.40
CA LEU A 18 4.66 -7.71 0.06
C LEU A 18 5.15 -6.67 -0.95
N PHE A 19 5.69 -7.15 -2.06
CA PHE A 19 6.08 -6.33 -3.21
C PHE A 19 5.28 -6.78 -4.43
N GLY A 20 4.59 -5.84 -5.06
CA GLY A 20 3.70 -6.07 -6.19
C GLY A 20 2.22 -6.06 -5.81
N GLY A 21 1.41 -5.57 -6.75
CA GLY A 21 -0.05 -5.52 -6.66
C GLY A 21 -0.74 -6.87 -6.94
N PRO A 22 -2.08 -6.92 -6.95
CA PRO A 22 -2.85 -8.16 -7.15
C PRO A 22 -2.57 -8.84 -8.50
N GLU A 23 -2.13 -8.11 -9.51
CA GLU A 23 -1.76 -8.69 -10.80
C GLU A 23 -0.42 -9.44 -10.75
N SER A 24 0.52 -9.04 -9.89
CA SER A 24 1.91 -9.52 -9.88
C SER A 24 2.34 -10.27 -8.62
N ASN A 25 1.53 -10.28 -7.56
CA ASN A 25 1.80 -10.98 -6.31
C ASN A 25 0.55 -11.74 -5.85
N LEU A 26 0.66 -13.06 -5.75
CA LEU A 26 -0.44 -13.97 -5.39
C LEU A 26 -0.96 -13.74 -3.97
N VAL A 27 -0.12 -13.33 -3.03
CA VAL A 27 -0.56 -13.03 -1.66
C VAL A 27 -1.33 -11.70 -1.65
N THR A 28 -0.79 -10.66 -2.31
CA THR A 28 -1.51 -9.39 -2.47
C THR A 28 -2.86 -9.61 -3.15
N ARG A 29 -2.93 -10.45 -4.18
CA ARG A 29 -4.19 -10.81 -4.86
C ARG A 29 -5.24 -11.38 -3.91
N ARG A 30 -4.83 -12.25 -2.99
CA ARG A 30 -5.75 -12.90 -2.04
C ARG A 30 -6.38 -11.92 -1.06
N ILE A 31 -5.67 -10.86 -0.70
CA ILE A 31 -6.10 -9.93 0.36
C ILE A 31 -6.61 -8.59 -0.17
N ASN A 32 -6.38 -8.26 -1.44
CA ASN A 32 -6.63 -6.93 -2.02
C ASN A 32 -8.05 -6.39 -1.76
N ASP A 33 -9.06 -7.25 -1.82
CA ASP A 33 -10.46 -6.84 -1.65
C ASP A 33 -10.86 -6.59 -0.19
N GLU A 34 -10.03 -7.04 0.76
CA GLU A 34 -10.20 -6.84 2.20
C GLU A 34 -9.35 -5.68 2.74
N LEU A 35 -8.48 -5.09 1.90
CA LEU A 35 -7.69 -3.92 2.25
C LEU A 35 -8.50 -2.63 2.06
N PRO A 36 -8.37 -1.64 2.97
CA PRO A 36 -8.97 -0.32 2.81
C PRO A 36 -8.56 0.41 1.52
N ILE A 37 -7.34 0.16 1.03
CA ILE A 37 -6.85 0.70 -0.25
C ILE A 37 -6.46 -0.44 -1.17
N ARG A 38 -7.22 -0.54 -2.26
CA ARG A 38 -7.06 -1.63 -3.23
C ARG A 38 -6.58 -1.11 -4.58
N ILE A 39 -5.92 -1.99 -5.33
CA ILE A 39 -5.62 -1.73 -6.74
C ILE A 39 -6.64 -2.48 -7.58
N GLU A 40 -7.38 -1.75 -8.42
CA GLU A 40 -8.46 -2.28 -9.23
C GLU A 40 -8.39 -1.66 -10.64
N GLY A 41 -8.25 -2.50 -11.67
CA GLY A 41 -8.25 -2.04 -13.08
C GLY A 41 -7.20 -0.96 -13.38
N GLY A 42 -6.00 -1.08 -12.81
CA GLY A 42 -4.91 -0.11 -12.99
C GLY A 42 -5.12 1.22 -12.27
N ARG A 43 -6.00 1.26 -11.25
CA ARG A 43 -6.28 2.44 -10.43
C ARG A 43 -6.14 2.10 -8.95
N ILE A 44 -5.88 3.10 -8.13
CA ILE A 44 -5.94 2.98 -6.68
C ILE A 44 -7.34 3.42 -6.23
N VAL A 45 -8.00 2.56 -5.45
CA VAL A 45 -9.28 2.85 -4.82
C VAL A 45 -9.08 2.90 -3.32
N LEU A 46 -9.25 4.08 -2.74
CA LEU A 46 -9.17 4.35 -1.31
C LEU A 46 -10.58 4.48 -0.76
N GLY A 47 -11.05 3.45 -0.06
CA GLY A 47 -12.45 3.32 0.36
C GLY A 47 -13.40 3.35 -0.85
N GLU A 48 -14.18 4.43 -0.97
CA GLU A 48 -15.11 4.67 -2.09
C GLU A 48 -14.54 5.62 -3.17
N ARG A 49 -13.32 6.16 -2.96
CA ARG A 49 -12.72 7.14 -3.86
C ARG A 49 -11.65 6.53 -4.76
N THR A 50 -11.78 6.76 -6.05
CA THR A 50 -10.72 6.48 -7.02
C THR A 50 -9.69 7.62 -6.97
N VAL A 51 -8.42 7.27 -6.76
CA VAL A 51 -7.33 8.25 -6.77
C VAL A 51 -6.96 8.58 -8.22
N PRO A 52 -7.00 9.86 -8.63
CA PRO A 52 -6.63 10.24 -9.99
C PRO A 52 -5.11 10.14 -10.19
N GLY A 53 -4.70 9.81 -11.42
CA GLY A 53 -3.30 9.75 -11.82
C GLY A 53 -2.94 8.46 -12.55
N GLU A 54 -1.71 8.43 -13.07
CA GLU A 54 -1.13 7.28 -13.77
C GLU A 54 0.17 6.88 -13.08
N HIS A 55 0.55 5.60 -13.21
CA HIS A 55 1.77 5.06 -12.64
C HIS A 55 1.90 5.35 -11.13
N LEU A 56 0.81 5.23 -10.39
CA LEU A 56 0.81 5.52 -8.97
C LEU A 56 1.45 4.38 -8.19
N ALA A 57 2.21 4.73 -7.16
CA ALA A 57 2.68 3.83 -6.13
C ALA A 57 1.76 3.88 -4.92
N LEU A 58 1.58 2.74 -4.27
CA LEU A 58 0.86 2.54 -3.02
C LEU A 58 1.80 1.90 -2.00
N LYS A 59 1.80 2.47 -0.79
CA LYS A 59 2.22 1.76 0.41
C LYS A 59 1.11 1.81 1.43
N GLU A 60 0.78 0.67 2.03
CA GLU A 60 -0.22 0.57 3.09
C GLU A 60 0.19 -0.52 4.07
N VAL A 61 0.16 -0.20 5.37
CA VAL A 61 0.26 -1.19 6.45
C VAL A 61 -1.11 -1.44 7.05
N TYR A 62 -1.48 -2.70 7.22
CA TYR A 62 -2.79 -3.11 7.69
C TYR A 62 -2.73 -4.42 8.49
N PRO A 63 -3.69 -4.73 9.39
CA PRO A 63 -3.85 -6.07 9.93
C PRO A 63 -4.02 -7.06 8.78
N ASN A 64 -3.21 -8.11 8.73
CA ASN A 64 -3.24 -9.06 7.63
C ASN A 64 -4.62 -9.75 7.58
N PRO A 65 -5.40 -9.65 6.49
CA PRO A 65 -6.72 -10.28 6.41
C PRO A 65 -6.68 -11.81 6.59
N LEU A 66 -5.53 -12.45 6.28
CA LEU A 66 -5.33 -13.88 6.49
C LEU A 66 -4.95 -14.23 7.95
N ASN A 67 -4.56 -13.25 8.76
CA ASN A 67 -4.25 -13.38 10.18
C ASN A 67 -4.21 -12.00 10.88
N PRO A 68 -5.33 -11.53 11.46
CA PRO A 68 -5.42 -10.18 12.04
C PRO A 68 -4.49 -9.89 13.23
N GLU A 69 -3.88 -10.92 13.83
CA GLU A 69 -2.86 -10.77 14.88
C GLU A 69 -1.47 -10.38 14.32
N ARG A 70 -1.34 -10.28 12.99
CA ARG A 70 -0.13 -9.90 12.26
C ARG A 70 -0.40 -8.70 11.37
N LEU A 71 0.66 -7.98 11.02
CA LEU A 71 0.62 -6.89 10.06
C LEU A 71 1.07 -7.34 8.68
N VAL A 72 0.52 -6.68 7.65
CA VAL A 72 1.01 -6.74 6.28
C VAL A 72 1.33 -5.32 5.79
N LEU A 73 2.51 -5.13 5.20
CA LEU A 73 2.87 -3.93 4.45
C LEU A 73 2.85 -4.27 2.96
N VAL A 74 1.97 -3.64 2.20
CA VAL A 74 1.91 -3.79 0.74
C VAL A 74 2.69 -2.66 0.09
N ASN A 75 3.65 -3.00 -0.78
CA ASN A 75 4.34 -2.07 -1.67
C ASN A 75 3.96 -2.42 -3.11
N ALA A 76 3.05 -1.65 -3.70
CA ALA A 76 2.52 -1.95 -5.01
C ALA A 76 2.41 -0.69 -5.86
N GLY A 77 2.11 -0.85 -7.15
CA GLY A 77 1.70 0.26 -8.00
C GLY A 77 0.62 -0.17 -8.97
N THR A 78 -0.03 0.80 -9.59
CA THR A 78 -1.10 0.57 -10.58
C THR A 78 -0.62 -0.19 -11.80
N ASP A 79 0.69 -0.14 -12.07
CA ASP A 79 1.38 -0.86 -13.13
C ASP A 79 2.86 -1.10 -12.72
N LEU A 80 3.66 -1.58 -13.66
CA LEU A 80 5.10 -1.82 -13.45
C LEU A 80 5.87 -0.53 -13.13
N GLU A 81 5.51 0.59 -13.74
CA GLU A 81 6.19 1.88 -13.51
C GLU A 81 5.85 2.41 -12.11
N GLY A 82 4.59 2.35 -11.69
CA GLY A 82 4.16 2.65 -10.33
C GLY A 82 4.83 1.72 -9.30
N THR A 83 4.94 0.43 -9.60
CA THR A 83 5.61 -0.53 -8.70
C THR A 83 7.10 -0.20 -8.54
N LYS A 84 7.80 0.21 -9.61
CA LYS A 84 9.20 0.66 -9.49
C LYS A 84 9.35 1.93 -8.66
N LEU A 85 8.32 2.78 -8.61
CA LEU A 85 8.34 4.00 -7.78
C LEU A 85 8.29 3.69 -6.28
N THR A 86 7.87 2.50 -5.85
CA THR A 86 7.81 2.16 -4.41
C THR A 86 9.18 2.22 -3.73
N GLY A 87 10.27 2.14 -4.49
CA GLY A 87 11.64 2.31 -3.99
C GLY A 87 12.05 3.77 -3.74
N ALA A 88 11.21 4.76 -4.09
CA ALA A 88 11.51 6.17 -3.84
C ALA A 88 11.38 6.54 -2.35
N LEU A 89 10.54 5.81 -1.60
CA LEU A 89 10.37 5.96 -0.15
C LEU A 89 10.62 4.60 0.51
N ASP A 90 11.71 4.47 1.27
CA ASP A 90 11.97 3.22 1.99
C ASP A 90 11.20 3.18 3.31
N ALA A 91 10.36 2.16 3.49
CA ALA A 91 9.58 1.97 4.70
C ALA A 91 10.40 1.34 5.85
N LEU A 92 11.58 0.78 5.54
CA LEU A 92 12.45 0.11 6.52
C LEU A 92 13.58 1.01 7.05
N TYR A 93 13.57 2.29 6.69
CA TYR A 93 14.53 3.26 7.19
C TYR A 93 14.00 4.00 8.42
N ALA A 94 14.77 4.03 9.50
CA ALA A 94 14.44 4.79 10.69
C ALA A 94 14.32 6.29 10.35
N SER A 95 13.26 6.95 10.82
CA SER A 95 12.92 8.35 10.49
C SER A 95 12.30 8.59 9.10
N SER A 96 11.82 7.55 8.41
CA SER A 96 11.07 7.72 7.15
C SER A 96 9.79 8.55 7.32
N GLY A 97 9.20 8.56 8.54
CA GLY A 97 8.03 9.37 8.88
C GLY A 97 6.80 9.03 8.06
N LEU A 98 6.71 7.81 7.53
CA LEU A 98 5.59 7.40 6.69
C LEU A 98 4.31 7.24 7.53
N PRO A 99 3.17 7.74 7.04
CA PRO A 99 1.85 7.42 7.61
C PRO A 99 1.44 5.98 7.28
N ASP A 100 0.32 5.50 7.83
CA ASP A 100 -0.13 4.11 7.64
C ASP A 100 -0.38 3.78 6.16
N TYR A 101 -0.82 4.76 5.37
CA TYR A 101 -0.89 4.65 3.93
C TYR A 101 -0.40 5.89 3.20
N ILE A 102 0.14 5.70 2.00
CA ILE A 102 0.60 6.77 1.12
C ILE A 102 0.50 6.35 -0.35
N VAL A 103 0.03 7.29 -1.17
CA VAL A 103 -0.13 7.19 -2.61
C VAL A 103 0.61 8.34 -3.27
N TYR A 104 1.46 8.05 -4.25
CA TYR A 104 2.29 9.07 -4.90
C TYR A 104 2.61 8.69 -6.34
N GLY A 105 2.82 9.72 -7.17
CA GLY A 105 3.19 9.57 -8.57
C GLY A 105 4.67 9.84 -8.82
N LYS A 106 5.05 9.97 -10.10
CA LYS A 106 6.44 10.25 -10.54
C LYS A 106 7.02 11.54 -9.93
N ALA A 107 6.18 12.52 -9.60
CA ALA A 107 6.57 13.79 -8.99
C ALA A 107 7.30 13.63 -7.64
N ILE A 108 7.13 12.49 -6.94
CA ILE A 108 7.86 12.17 -5.70
C ILE A 108 9.38 12.31 -5.85
N ARG A 109 9.91 12.07 -7.07
CA ARG A 109 11.35 12.11 -7.35
C ARG A 109 11.93 13.52 -7.44
N THR A 110 11.11 14.51 -7.79
CA THR A 110 11.54 15.90 -8.01
C THR A 110 11.03 16.83 -6.92
N GLU A 111 9.87 16.52 -6.34
CA GLU A 111 9.15 17.40 -5.40
C GLU A 111 9.07 16.82 -3.98
N GLY A 112 9.57 15.60 -3.76
CA GLY A 112 9.45 14.92 -2.48
C GLY A 112 7.98 14.81 -2.06
N TRP A 113 7.66 15.20 -0.82
CA TRP A 113 6.29 15.19 -0.30
C TRP A 113 5.26 15.95 -1.16
N GLY A 114 5.68 16.89 -2.02
CA GLY A 114 4.79 17.55 -2.99
C GLY A 114 4.22 16.61 -4.06
N GLY A 115 4.89 15.48 -4.33
CA GLY A 115 4.42 14.45 -5.27
C GLY A 115 3.46 13.41 -4.67
N VAL A 116 3.03 13.61 -3.43
CA VAL A 116 2.06 12.75 -2.73
C VAL A 116 0.64 13.15 -3.11
N VAL A 117 -0.17 12.17 -3.51
CA VAL A 117 -1.55 12.36 -3.98
C VAL A 117 -2.56 12.03 -2.89
N ALA A 118 -2.25 11.06 -2.03
CA ALA A 118 -3.03 10.78 -0.82
C ALA A 118 -2.13 10.20 0.26
N ALA A 119 -2.39 10.48 1.52
CA ALA A 119 -1.68 9.87 2.64
C ALA A 119 -2.49 9.99 3.93
N GLY A 120 -2.29 9.11 4.89
CA GLY A 120 -2.97 9.25 6.18
C GLY A 120 -2.83 8.06 7.10
N PHE A 121 -3.49 8.20 8.25
CA PHE A 121 -3.55 7.19 9.29
C PHE A 121 -4.93 6.54 9.31
N PHE A 122 -4.97 5.28 9.71
CA PHE A 122 -6.22 4.65 10.08
C PHE A 122 -6.64 5.08 11.49
N ASP A 123 -7.94 4.99 11.80
CA ASP A 123 -8.38 5.15 13.18
C ASP A 123 -8.01 3.93 14.05
N VAL A 124 -8.36 3.98 15.33
CA VAL A 124 -8.06 2.90 16.29
C VAL A 124 -8.75 1.57 15.97
N GLU A 125 -9.72 1.56 15.05
CA GLU A 125 -10.42 0.37 14.56
C GLU A 125 -9.93 -0.03 13.15
N TRP A 126 -8.80 0.52 12.69
CA TRP A 126 -8.23 0.29 11.36
C TRP A 126 -9.14 0.76 10.21
N LYS A 127 -9.96 1.80 10.42
CA LYS A 127 -10.84 2.35 9.37
C LYS A 127 -10.28 3.64 8.79
N LEU A 128 -10.61 3.89 7.53
CA LEU A 128 -10.34 5.17 6.88
C LEU A 128 -11.17 6.28 7.53
N ALA A 129 -10.49 7.30 8.03
CA ALA A 129 -11.12 8.50 8.57
C ALA A 129 -10.69 9.73 7.76
N PRO A 130 -11.61 10.49 7.13
CA PRO A 130 -11.26 11.68 6.36
C PRO A 130 -10.48 12.73 7.17
N SER A 131 -10.67 12.80 8.48
CA SER A 131 -9.95 13.72 9.37
C SER A 131 -8.51 13.30 9.69
N LEU A 132 -8.13 12.05 9.36
CA LEU A 132 -6.79 11.48 9.61
C LEU A 132 -5.98 11.33 8.34
N GLY A 133 -6.46 11.89 7.22
CA GLY A 133 -5.81 11.78 5.92
C GLY A 133 -5.80 13.07 5.13
N PHE A 134 -4.84 13.16 4.24
CA PHE A 134 -4.71 14.15 3.19
C PHE A 134 -5.13 13.52 1.86
N PHE A 135 -5.89 14.29 1.09
CA PHE A 135 -6.24 14.01 -0.29
C PHE A 135 -5.85 15.23 -1.11
N GLY A 136 -4.94 15.04 -2.04
CA GLY A 136 -4.56 16.07 -3.00
C GLY A 136 -5.76 16.49 -3.85
N PRO A 137 -5.74 17.72 -4.38
CA PRO A 137 -6.76 18.22 -5.30
C PRO A 137 -6.85 17.40 -6.59
#